data_AF-A0A496UWK3-F1
#
_entry.id   AF-A0A496UWK3-F1
#
_cell.length_a   1.000
_cell.length_b   1.000
_cell.length_c   1.000
_cell.angle_alpha   90.00
_cell.angle_beta   90.00
_cell.angle_gamma   90.00
#
_symmetry.space_group_name_H-M   'P 1'
#
loop_
_entity.id
_entity.type
_entity.pdbx_description
1 polymer ?
#
loop_
_entity_poly.entity_id
_entity_poly.type
_entity_poly.pdbx_seq_one_letter_code
_entity_poly.pdbx_strand_id
1 'polypeptide(L)'
;MENGMRNLAIVFLMAIALGSTAAEYVVDSSGSADYVTIQSALDVAGVGDIVTVNMGTYVENLTMASGVTLQSASGSAATVIDGEGYI
;
A
#
# COMPACT_ATOMS: atom_id res chain seq x y z
N MET A 1 -30.89 34.73 -23.17
CA MET A 1 -29.59 34.02 -23.18
C MET A 1 -29.29 33.53 -21.76
N GLU A 2 -30.30 32.93 -21.16
CA GLU A 2 -30.20 32.15 -19.92
C GLU A 2 -30.06 30.69 -20.37
N ASN A 3 -29.49 29.81 -19.52
CA ASN A 3 -29.35 28.34 -19.67
C ASN A 3 -27.90 27.83 -19.78
N GLY A 4 -26.92 28.65 -20.13
CA GLY A 4 -25.51 28.21 -20.21
C GLY A 4 -24.79 28.07 -18.86
N MET A 5 -25.17 28.86 -17.86
CA MET A 5 -24.46 28.93 -16.56
C MET A 5 -25.20 28.22 -15.40
N ARG A 6 -26.44 27.76 -15.62
CA ARG A 6 -27.26 27.06 -14.61
C ARG A 6 -26.92 25.56 -14.51
N ASN A 7 -26.43 24.96 -15.60
CA ASN A 7 -25.95 23.57 -15.61
C ASN A 7 -24.49 23.46 -15.14
N LEU A 8 -23.69 24.52 -15.21
CA LEU A 8 -22.28 24.49 -14.82
C LEU A 8 -22.10 24.43 -13.29
N ALA A 9 -23.03 25.02 -12.52
CA ALA A 9 -23.03 24.96 -11.05
C ALA A 9 -23.58 23.64 -10.49
N ILE A 10 -24.47 22.94 -11.22
CA ILE A 10 -25.04 21.65 -10.79
C ILE A 10 -24.15 20.47 -11.21
N VAL A 11 -23.41 20.58 -12.32
CA VAL A 11 -22.40 19.59 -12.74
C VAL A 11 -21.16 19.63 -11.84
N PHE A 12 -20.88 20.74 -11.15
CA PHE A 12 -19.79 20.86 -10.16
C PHE A 12 -20.14 20.36 -8.75
N LEU A 13 -21.39 19.91 -8.54
CA LEU A 13 -21.85 19.23 -7.32
C LEU A 13 -22.06 17.73 -7.57
N MET A 14 -21.39 17.20 -8.61
CA MET A 14 -21.21 15.77 -8.82
C MET A 14 -20.18 15.32 -7.78
N ALA A 15 -20.66 14.67 -6.73
CA ALA A 15 -19.90 14.12 -5.62
C ALA A 15 -18.49 13.68 -6.06
N ILE A 16 -17.46 14.41 -5.62
CA ILE A 16 -16.14 13.82 -5.51
C ILE A 16 -16.30 12.74 -4.45
N ALA A 17 -16.52 11.50 -4.88
CA ALA A 17 -16.18 10.38 -4.05
C ALA A 17 -14.66 10.48 -3.87
N LEU A 18 -14.21 11.08 -2.78
CA LEU A 18 -12.88 10.84 -2.23
C LEU A 18 -12.90 9.40 -1.72
N GLY A 19 -13.04 8.44 -2.65
CA GLY A 19 -12.83 7.05 -2.36
C GLY A 19 -11.35 6.93 -2.09
N SER A 20 -10.96 6.88 -0.81
CA SER A 20 -9.70 6.27 -0.45
C SER A 20 -9.81 4.81 -0.88
N THR A 21 -9.40 4.51 -2.11
CA THR A 21 -9.23 3.13 -2.53
C THR A 21 -8.00 2.61 -1.81
N ALA A 22 -8.10 1.45 -1.19
CA ALA A 22 -6.95 0.73 -0.66
C ALA A 22 -5.86 0.68 -1.75
N ALA A 23 -4.67 1.18 -1.44
CA ALA A 23 -3.50 1.10 -2.30
C ALA A 23 -2.79 -0.25 -2.12
N GLU A 24 -2.06 -0.68 -3.14
CA GLU A 24 -1.16 -1.82 -3.07
C GLU A 24 0.28 -1.34 -3.26
N TYR A 25 1.18 -1.78 -2.38
CA TYR A 25 2.62 -1.51 -2.44
C TYR A 25 3.39 -2.81 -2.58
N VAL A 26 4.23 -2.92 -3.62
CA VAL A 26 5.02 -4.13 -3.87
C VAL A 26 6.43 -3.98 -3.33
N VAL A 27 6.87 -4.96 -2.54
CA VAL A 27 8.20 -5.01 -1.96
C VAL A 27 9.03 -6.08 -2.65
N ASP A 28 10.23 -5.71 -3.09
CA ASP A 28 11.20 -6.63 -3.68
C ASP A 28 12.64 -6.26 -3.28
N SER A 29 13.32 -7.19 -2.59
CA SER A 29 14.70 -7.00 -2.12
C SER A 29 15.74 -6.74 -3.22
N SER A 30 15.45 -7.06 -4.49
CA SER A 30 16.33 -6.73 -5.63
C SER A 30 16.22 -5.27 -6.07
N GLY A 31 15.22 -4.53 -5.57
CA GLY A 31 14.92 -3.16 -5.97
C GLY A 31 14.17 -3.01 -7.29
N SER A 32 13.53 -4.08 -7.76
CA SER A 32 12.73 -4.07 -9.00
C SER A 32 11.27 -3.64 -8.79
N ALA A 33 10.85 -3.36 -7.56
CA ALA A 33 9.47 -3.00 -7.19
C ALA A 33 9.39 -1.59 -6.56
N ASP A 34 8.24 -1.24 -5.97
CA ASP A 34 7.99 0.07 -5.37
C ASP A 34 8.91 0.35 -4.17
N TYR A 35 9.18 -0.68 -3.36
CA TYR A 35 10.06 -0.61 -2.20
C TYR A 35 11.05 -1.78 -2.16
N VAL A 36 12.22 -1.51 -1.59
CA VAL A 36 13.25 -2.54 -1.34
C VAL A 36 13.00 -3.26 0.00
N THR A 37 12.46 -2.53 0.98
CA THR A 37 12.25 -3.00 2.36
C THR A 37 10.77 -3.01 2.71
N ILE A 38 10.38 -3.93 3.60
CA ILE A 38 9.00 -4.04 4.07
C ILE A 38 8.65 -2.85 4.96
N GLN A 39 9.57 -2.41 5.82
CA GLN A 39 9.29 -1.29 6.72
C GLN A 39 8.98 0.01 5.96
N SER A 40 9.69 0.31 4.86
CA SER A 40 9.42 1.54 4.09
C SER A 40 8.05 1.51 3.41
N ALA A 41 7.56 0.34 3.01
CA ALA A 41 6.19 0.19 2.51
C ALA A 41 5.15 0.37 3.64
N LEU A 42 5.41 -0.19 4.82
CA LEU A 42 4.54 -0.02 6.00
C LEU A 42 4.49 1.42 6.50
N ASP A 43 5.60 2.16 6.40
CA ASP A 43 5.69 3.56 6.86
C ASP A 43 4.78 4.53 6.08
N VAL A 44 4.47 4.19 4.82
CA VAL A 44 3.56 5.00 3.97
C VAL A 44 2.14 4.44 3.92
N ALA A 45 1.95 3.17 4.25
CA ALA A 45 0.68 2.47 4.09
C ALA A 45 -0.37 2.98 5.09
N GLY A 46 -1.53 3.33 4.55
CA GLY A 46 -2.70 3.76 5.30
C GLY A 46 -3.67 2.62 5.61
N VAL A 47 -4.70 2.94 6.39
CA VAL A 47 -5.75 1.98 6.74
C VAL A 47 -6.44 1.44 5.49
N GLY A 48 -6.44 0.12 5.34
CA GLY A 48 -7.02 -0.60 4.20
C GLY A 48 -6.01 -1.00 3.14
N ASP A 49 -4.81 -0.42 3.14
CA ASP A 49 -3.78 -0.71 2.14
C ASP A 49 -3.19 -2.11 2.29
N ILE A 50 -2.60 -2.60 1.21
CA ILE A 50 -1.97 -3.91 1.11
C ILE A 50 -0.49 -3.73 0.78
N VAL A 51 0.38 -4.33 1.57
CA VAL A 51 1.80 -4.50 1.28
C VAL A 51 2.00 -5.93 0.80
N THR A 52 2.30 -6.08 -0.49
CA THR A 52 2.56 -7.37 -1.14
C THR A 52 4.06 -7.58 -1.27
N VAL A 53 4.56 -8.65 -0.63
CA VAL A 53 5.99 -8.94 -0.54
C VAL A 53 6.36 -10.06 -1.52
N ASN A 54 7.27 -9.79 -2.45
CA ASN A 54 7.82 -10.80 -3.34
C ASN A 54 8.71 -11.79 -2.58
N MET A 55 8.91 -12.97 -3.17
CA MET A 55 9.74 -14.02 -2.60
C MET A 55 11.13 -13.50 -2.20
N GLY A 56 11.64 -13.96 -1.07
CA GLY A 56 12.91 -13.50 -0.53
C GLY A 56 13.03 -13.69 0.97
N THR A 57 14.21 -13.36 1.50
CA THR A 57 14.46 -13.25 2.94
C THR A 57 14.73 -11.79 3.27
N TYR A 58 13.87 -11.21 4.10
CA TYR A 58 13.94 -9.82 4.52
C TYR A 58 14.43 -9.76 5.96
N VAL A 59 15.66 -9.29 6.13
CA VAL A 59 16.31 -9.15 7.43
C VAL A 59 15.91 -7.81 8.02
N GLU A 60 14.77 -7.78 8.73
CA GLU A 60 14.12 -6.56 9.18
C GLU A 60 13.38 -6.77 10.51
N ASN A 61 13.39 -5.74 11.35
CA ASN A 61 12.55 -5.68 12.55
C ASN A 61 11.34 -4.79 12.26
N LEU A 62 10.18 -5.40 12.08
CA LEU A 62 8.99 -4.68 11.59
C LEU A 62 8.14 -4.10 12.72
N THR A 63 7.65 -2.89 12.52
CA THR A 63 6.53 -2.30 13.25
C THR A 63 5.30 -2.25 12.35
N MET A 64 4.24 -2.97 12.72
CA MET A 64 3.02 -3.05 11.91
C MET A 64 2.22 -1.74 11.94
N ALA A 65 1.84 -1.26 10.75
CA ALA A 65 0.88 -0.19 10.59
C ALA A 65 -0.56 -0.69 10.86
N SER A 66 -1.33 0.09 11.63
CA SER A 66 -2.70 -0.31 12.00
C SER A 66 -3.61 -0.33 10.78
N GLY A 67 -4.32 -1.44 10.57
CA GLY A 67 -5.29 -1.58 9.48
C GLY A 67 -4.65 -1.83 8.11
N VAL A 68 -3.35 -2.07 8.03
CA VAL A 68 -2.64 -2.48 6.82
C VAL A 68 -2.58 -4.01 6.74
N THR A 69 -2.75 -4.56 5.54
CA THR A 69 -2.54 -5.99 5.27
C THR A 69 -1.12 -6.21 4.77
N LEU A 70 -0.34 -7.04 5.46
CA LEU A 70 0.94 -7.54 4.95
C LEU A 70 0.75 -8.95 4.41
N GLN A 71 1.05 -9.18 3.13
CA GLN A 71 0.87 -10.47 2.48
C GLN A 71 2.05 -10.86 1.58
N SER A 72 2.28 -12.17 1.42
CA SER A 72 3.26 -12.70 0.47
C SER A 72 2.66 -12.87 -0.92
N ALA A 73 3.38 -12.50 -1.98
CA ALA A 73 2.99 -12.78 -3.36
C ALA A 73 3.11 -14.27 -3.74
N SER A 74 4.05 -15.00 -3.13
CA SER A 74 4.40 -16.39 -3.48
C SER A 74 4.16 -17.41 -2.36
N GLY A 75 3.47 -17.00 -1.30
CA GLY A 75 3.21 -17.83 -0.12
C GLY A 75 4.34 -17.80 0.91
N SER A 76 4.04 -18.33 2.10
CA SER A 76 4.93 -18.31 3.26
C SER A 76 6.18 -19.17 3.11
N ALA A 77 6.16 -20.21 2.28
CA ALA A 77 7.33 -21.04 2.03
C ALA A 77 8.43 -20.32 1.22
N ALA A 78 8.06 -19.29 0.46
CA ALA A 78 8.95 -18.54 -0.41
C ALA A 78 9.33 -17.15 0.14
N THR A 79 8.72 -16.73 1.25
CA THR A 79 8.85 -15.38 1.80
C THR A 79 9.12 -15.46 3.29
N VAL A 80 10.30 -15.02 3.71
CA VAL A 80 10.75 -15.09 5.11
C VAL A 80 11.06 -13.68 5.60
N ILE A 81 10.59 -13.37 6.80
CA ILE A 81 10.99 -12.18 7.57
C ILE A 81 11.87 -12.70 8.70
N ASP A 82 13.11 -12.25 8.74
CA ASP A 82 14.10 -12.64 9.74
C ASP A 82 14.38 -11.44 10.67
N GLY A 83 14.01 -11.57 11.94
CA GLY A 83 14.26 -10.55 12.97
C GLY A 83 15.67 -10.62 13.58
N GLU A 84 16.57 -11.42 13.00
CA GLU A 84 17.96 -11.73 13.43
C GLU A 84 18.12 -12.39 14.80
N GLY A 85 17.10 -12.38 15.65
CA GLY A 85 17.18 -12.91 17.01
C GLY A 85 18.12 -12.09 17.90
N TYR A 86 17.86 -12.07 19.21
CA TYR A 86 18.82 -11.53 20.17
C TYR A 86 19.83 -12.63 20.51
N ILE A 87 21.10 -12.43 20.12
CA ILE A 87 22.22 -13.28 20.56
C ILE A 87 22.69 -12.94 21.98
#